data_AF-A0A382S9I6-F1
#
_entry.id   AF-A0A382S9I6-F1
#
_cell.length_a   1.000
_cell.length_b   1.000
_cell.length_c   1.000
_cell.angle_alpha   90.00
_cell.angle_beta   90.00
_cell.angle_gamma   90.00
#
_symmetry.space_group_name_H-M   'P 1'
#
loop_
_entity.id
_entity.type
_entity.pdbx_description
1 polymer ?
#
loop_
_entity_poly.entity_id
_entity_poly.type
_entity_poly.pdbx_seq_one_letter_code
_entity_poly.pdbx_strand_id
1 'polypeptide(L)'
;MTTRAADKILHNPRDLERCLPLISRPLVFTNGCFDILHRGHVDYLEQAAVFGRTLLVAVNGNNSVRRLDKGPGRPFNDLEDRMAVIAALECVNYVVPFDS
;
A
#
# COMPACT_ATOMS: atom_id res chain seq x y z
N MET A 1 -0.69 -4.90 -21.75
CA MET A 1 -0.15 -3.56 -21.46
C MET A 1 0.12 -3.53 -19.96
N THR A 2 1.39 -3.59 -19.56
CA THR A 2 1.80 -3.69 -18.15
C THR A 2 1.66 -2.32 -17.49
N THR A 3 0.80 -2.18 -16.48
CA THR A 3 0.68 -0.96 -15.68
C THR A 3 2.00 -0.67 -14.97
N ARG A 4 2.52 0.56 -15.04
CA ARG A 4 3.74 0.91 -14.30
C ARG A 4 3.43 1.01 -12.82
N ALA A 5 4.39 0.63 -11.96
CA ALA A 5 4.23 0.72 -10.51
C ALA A 5 3.82 2.13 -10.05
N ALA A 6 4.40 3.17 -10.64
CA ALA A 6 4.07 4.57 -10.35
C ALA A 6 2.59 4.92 -10.61
N ASP A 7 1.94 4.28 -11.59
CA ASP A 7 0.53 4.55 -11.92
C ASP A 7 -0.44 4.04 -10.85
N LYS A 8 0.03 3.19 -9.93
CA LYS A 8 -0.75 2.65 -8.81
C LYS A 8 -0.70 3.54 -7.56
N ILE A 9 0.22 4.49 -7.50
CA ILE A 9 0.45 5.32 -6.32
C ILE A 9 -0.51 6.51 -6.32
N LEU A 10 -1.30 6.62 -5.27
CA LEU A 10 -2.14 7.77 -4.94
C LEU A 10 -1.41 8.60 -3.90
N HIS A 11 -1.20 9.90 -4.12
CA HIS A 11 -0.44 10.74 -3.19
C HIS A 11 -1.28 11.27 -2.03
N ASN A 12 -2.60 11.30 -2.19
CA ASN A 12 -3.55 11.68 -1.16
C ASN A 12 -4.73 10.69 -1.13
N PRO A 13 -5.28 10.32 0.06
CA PRO A 13 -6.53 9.56 0.15
C PRO A 13 -7.68 10.08 -0.72
N ARG A 14 -7.78 11.39 -0.89
CA ARG A 14 -8.80 12.03 -1.75
C ARG A 14 -8.61 11.71 -3.23
N ASP A 15 -7.40 11.36 -3.67
CA ASP A 15 -7.16 10.94 -5.06
C ASP A 15 -7.92 9.65 -5.39
N LEU A 16 -8.29 8.85 -4.39
CA LEU A 16 -9.13 7.67 -4.57
C LEU A 16 -10.47 8.03 -5.21
N GLU A 17 -11.03 9.23 -4.95
CA GLU A 17 -12.29 9.70 -5.53
C GLU A 17 -12.25 9.65 -7.07
N ARG A 18 -11.09 9.94 -7.66
CA ARG A 18 -10.88 9.88 -9.12
C ARG A 18 -10.80 8.45 -9.65
N CYS A 19 -10.37 7.51 -8.81
CA CYS A 19 -10.23 6.11 -9.16
C CYS A 19 -11.49 5.29 -8.85
N LEU A 20 -12.39 5.77 -7.98
CA LEU A 20 -13.63 5.07 -7.61
C LEU A 20 -14.42 4.51 -8.80
N PRO A 21 -14.60 5.24 -9.93
CA PRO A 21 -15.32 4.71 -11.09
C PRO A 21 -14.58 3.57 -11.81
N LEU A 22 -13.26 3.46 -11.63
CA LEU A 22 -12.40 2.45 -12.24
C LEU A 22 -12.20 1.21 -11.35
N ILE A 23 -12.59 1.28 -10.07
CA ILE A 23 -12.38 0.20 -9.11
C ILE A 23 -13.36 -0.94 -9.35
N SER A 24 -12.81 -2.11 -9.62
CA SER A 24 -13.58 -3.35 -9.72
C SER A 24 -13.91 -3.89 -8.33
N ARG A 25 -15.21 -4.10 -8.06
CA ARG A 25 -15.69 -4.63 -6.78
C ARG A 25 -15.69 -6.18 -6.79
N PRO A 26 -15.51 -6.87 -5.64
CA PRO A 26 -15.30 -6.29 -4.32
C PRO A 26 -13.89 -5.71 -4.18
N LEU A 27 -13.82 -4.57 -3.49
CA LEU A 27 -12.58 -3.90 -3.14
C LEU A 27 -12.05 -4.54 -1.86
N VAL A 28 -10.85 -5.09 -1.92
CA VAL A 28 -10.09 -5.53 -0.74
C VAL A 28 -9.25 -4.37 -0.26
N PHE A 29 -9.26 -4.15 1.04
CA PHE A 29 -8.48 -3.12 1.70
C PHE A 29 -7.62 -3.74 2.80
N THR A 30 -6.37 -3.34 2.86
CA THR A 30 -5.51 -3.59 4.01
C THR A 30 -4.57 -2.41 4.24
N ASN A 31 -3.91 -2.37 5.39
CA ASN A 31 -2.93 -1.34 5.74
C ASN A 31 -1.70 -1.92 6.42
N GLY A 32 -0.60 -1.17 6.37
CA GLY A 32 0.61 -1.54 7.09
C GLY A 32 1.77 -0.57 6.87
N CYS A 33 2.83 -0.76 7.65
CA CYS A 33 4.06 0.02 7.53
C CYS A 33 4.91 -0.46 6.34
N PHE A 34 5.06 -1.77 6.16
CA PHE A 34 5.84 -2.39 5.08
C PHE A 34 7.26 -1.83 4.91
N ASP A 35 7.94 -1.58 6.03
CA ASP A 35 9.28 -0.97 6.05
C ASP A 35 10.33 -1.83 5.33
N ILE A 36 10.49 -3.08 5.77
CA ILE A 36 11.36 -4.06 5.13
C ILE A 36 10.45 -5.19 4.64
N LEU A 37 10.38 -5.39 3.32
CA LEU A 37 9.63 -6.51 2.75
C LEU A 37 10.34 -7.83 2.99
N HIS A 38 9.54 -8.86 3.23
CA HIS A 38 9.97 -10.24 3.31
C HIS A 38 8.84 -11.13 2.77
N ARG A 39 9.12 -12.40 2.53
CA ARG A 39 8.16 -13.39 2.00
C ARG A 39 6.79 -13.31 2.67
N GLY A 40 6.73 -13.23 4.00
CA GLY A 40 5.45 -13.16 4.72
C GLY A 40 4.54 -11.99 4.30
N HIS A 41 5.08 -10.83 3.91
CA HIS A 41 4.27 -9.71 3.40
C HIS A 41 3.75 -9.99 1.99
N VAL A 42 4.56 -10.61 1.14
CA VAL A 42 4.16 -10.96 -0.23
C VAL A 42 3.07 -12.02 -0.19
N ASP A 43 3.31 -13.13 0.52
CA ASP A 43 2.34 -14.21 0.70
C ASP A 43 1.02 -13.67 1.29
N TYR A 44 1.09 -12.75 2.25
CA TYR A 44 -0.06 -12.08 2.84
C TYR A 44 -0.86 -11.24 1.83
N LEU A 45 -0.19 -10.40 1.04
CA LEU A 45 -0.84 -9.52 0.08
C LEU A 45 -1.43 -10.30 -1.11
N GLU A 46 -0.74 -11.34 -1.56
CA GLU A 46 -1.27 -12.26 -2.58
C GLU A 46 -2.54 -12.97 -2.09
N GLN A 47 -2.53 -13.49 -0.86
CA GLN A 47 -3.73 -14.09 -0.26
C GLN A 47 -4.85 -13.07 -0.10
N ALA A 48 -4.53 -11.83 0.32
CA ALA A 48 -5.51 -10.76 0.44
C ALA A 48 -6.18 -10.45 -0.93
N ALA A 49 -5.40 -10.38 -2.00
CA ALA A 49 -5.90 -10.06 -3.34
C ALA A 49 -6.95 -11.07 -3.85
N VAL A 50 -6.86 -12.34 -3.44
CA VAL A 50 -7.82 -13.39 -3.84
C VAL A 50 -9.25 -13.10 -3.35
N PHE A 51 -9.43 -12.30 -2.30
CA PHE A 51 -10.75 -11.96 -1.78
C PHE A 51 -11.52 -10.93 -2.62
N GLY A 52 -10.94 -10.40 -3.70
CA GLY A 52 -11.66 -9.49 -4.57
C GLY A 52 -11.03 -9.21 -5.92
N ARG A 53 -11.46 -8.09 -6.53
CA ARG A 53 -11.03 -7.70 -7.88
C ARG A 53 -10.07 -6.52 -7.87
N THR A 54 -9.92 -5.86 -6.74
CA THR A 54 -9.01 -4.74 -6.56
C THR A 54 -8.46 -4.78 -5.14
N LEU A 55 -7.15 -4.80 -4.99
CA LEU A 55 -6.45 -4.64 -3.71
C LEU A 55 -5.91 -3.21 -3.57
N LEU A 56 -6.44 -2.48 -2.60
CA LEU A 56 -5.94 -1.19 -2.15
C LEU A 56 -5.14 -1.37 -0.86
N VAL A 57 -3.88 -0.95 -0.86
CA VAL A 57 -2.99 -1.01 0.31
C VAL A 57 -2.75 0.40 0.83
N ALA A 58 -3.14 0.66 2.08
CA ALA A 58 -2.82 1.90 2.76
C ALA A 58 -1.48 1.79 3.51
N VAL A 59 -0.56 2.72 3.25
CA VAL A 59 0.78 2.73 3.84
C VAL A 59 0.87 3.81 4.91
N ASN A 60 1.25 3.44 6.13
CA ASN A 60 1.39 4.39 7.24
C ASN A 60 2.43 5.45 6.91
N GLY A 61 2.13 6.72 7.15
CA GLY A 61 3.11 7.81 7.10
C GLY A 61 4.22 7.67 8.14
N ASN A 62 5.35 8.34 7.92
CA ASN A 62 6.55 8.19 8.76
C ASN A 62 6.27 8.54 10.23
N ASN A 63 5.43 9.55 10.46
CA ASN A 63 5.06 9.99 11.80
C ASN A 63 4.13 8.97 12.49
N SER A 64 3.18 8.38 11.75
CA SER A 64 2.32 7.30 12.25
C SER A 64 3.15 6.09 12.71
N VAL A 65 4.16 5.69 11.94
CA VAL A 65 5.05 4.57 12.31
C VAL A 65 5.86 4.87 13.58
N ARG A 66 6.42 6.08 13.69
CA ARG A 66 7.20 6.51 14.86
C ARG A 66 6.35 6.52 16.14
N ARG A 67 5.07 6.90 16.05
CA ARG A 67 4.14 6.87 17.20
C ARG A 67 3.86 5.46 17.73
N LEU A 68 3.95 4.44 16.88
CA LEU A 68 3.63 3.05 17.24
C LEU A 68 4.77 2.34 17.99
N ASP A 69 5.88 3.03 18.25
CA ASP A 69 7.05 2.56 19.02
C ASP A 69 7.51 1.13 18.67
N LYS A 70 7.48 0.79 17.37
CA LYS A 70 7.83 -0.55 16.85
C LYS A 70 9.34 -0.82 16.84
N GLY A 71 10.11 -0.11 17.65
CA GLY A 71 11.56 -0.18 17.75
C GLY A 71 12.26 1.13 17.35
N PRO A 72 13.44 1.40 17.94
CA PRO A 72 14.20 2.61 17.68
C PRO A 72 14.64 2.70 16.21
N GLY A 73 14.60 3.90 15.65
CA GLY A 73 15.07 4.17 14.29
C GLY A 73 14.09 3.81 13.16
N ARG A 74 12.87 3.37 13.48
CA ARG A 74 11.85 3.06 12.47
C ARG A 74 10.98 4.26 12.10
N PRO A 75 10.49 4.35 10.85
CA PRO A 75 10.80 3.44 9.74
C PRO A 75 12.22 3.67 9.19
N PHE A 76 12.85 2.62 8.66
CA PHE A 76 14.14 2.67 7.98
C PHE A 76 14.04 3.31 6.60
N ASN A 77 12.99 2.97 5.86
CA ASN A 77 12.68 3.55 4.55
C ASN A 77 11.59 4.60 4.72
N ASP A 78 11.67 5.68 3.94
CA ASP A 78 10.65 6.72 4.00
C ASP A 78 9.32 6.25 3.38
N LEU A 79 8.30 7.11 3.41
CA LEU A 79 6.98 6.76 2.92
C LEU A 79 6.97 6.50 1.41
N GLU A 80 7.71 7.29 0.65
CA GLU A 80 7.74 7.20 -0.81
C GLU A 80 8.36 5.88 -1.25
N ASP A 81 9.49 5.50 -0.63
CA ASP A 81 10.17 4.24 -0.91
C ASP A 81 9.29 3.03 -0.56
N ARG A 82 8.65 3.04 0.61
CA ARG A 82 7.76 1.94 1.03
C ARG A 82 6.56 1.81 0.10
N MET A 83 5.97 2.93 -0.32
CA MET A 83 4.87 2.92 -1.28
C MET A 83 5.30 2.42 -2.66
N ALA A 84 6.48 2.82 -3.15
CA ALA A 84 7.01 2.38 -4.43
C ALA A 84 7.24 0.86 -4.46
N VAL A 85 7.81 0.31 -3.40
CA VAL A 85 8.03 -1.13 -3.27
C VAL A 85 6.70 -1.91 -3.23
N ILE A 86 5.71 -1.43 -2.49
CA ILE A 86 4.38 -2.06 -2.45
C ILE A 86 3.68 -1.97 -3.81
N ALA A 87 3.77 -0.83 -4.50
CA ALA A 87 3.17 -0.64 -5.82
C ALA A 87 3.81 -1.54 -6.90
N ALA A 88 5.08 -1.93 -6.74
CA ALA A 88 5.76 -2.84 -7.64
C ALA A 88 5.20 -4.27 -7.61
N LEU A 89 4.51 -4.67 -6.53
CA LEU A 89 3.90 -6.00 -6.43
C LEU A 89 2.74 -6.16 -7.41
N GLU A 90 2.70 -7.29 -8.11
CA GLU A 90 1.69 -7.56 -9.14
C GLU A 90 0.27 -7.59 -8.57
N CYS A 91 0.09 -8.21 -7.40
CA CYS A 91 -1.21 -8.37 -6.73
C CYS A 91 -1.81 -7.06 -6.19
N VAL A 92 -1.03 -5.96 -6.13
CA VAL A 92 -1.47 -4.66 -5.62
C VAL A 92 -1.97 -3.80 -6.78
N ASN A 93 -3.16 -3.21 -6.64
CA ASN A 93 -3.74 -2.33 -7.66
C ASN A 93 -3.55 -0.85 -7.34
N TYR A 94 -3.68 -0.47 -6.07
CA TYR A 94 -3.53 0.91 -5.62
C TYR A 94 -2.79 0.97 -4.29
N VAL A 95 -1.99 2.02 -4.11
CA VAL A 95 -1.28 2.33 -2.86
C VAL A 95 -1.61 3.75 -2.44
N VAL A 96 -1.95 3.96 -1.17
CA VAL A 96 -2.34 5.27 -0.66
C VAL A 96 -1.67 5.55 0.68
N PRO A 97 -1.13 6.75 0.94
CA PRO A 97 -0.60 7.08 2.24
C PRO A 97 -1.74 7.37 3.20
N PHE A 98 -1.52 7.11 4.49
CA PHE A 98 -2.37 7.67 5.53
C PHE A 98 -1.54 8.05 6.75
N ASP A 99 -1.90 9.18 7.35
CA ASP A 99 -1.45 9.57 8.67
C ASP A 99 -2.65 9.54 9.62
N SER A 100 -2.47 8.90 10.76
CA SER A 100 -3.47 8.72 11.83
C SER A 100 -3.19 9.62 13.01
#